data_AF-A0A0S7EUH3-F1
#
_entry.id   AF-A0A0S7EUH3-F1
#
_cell.length_a   1.000
_cell.length_b   1.000
_cell.length_c   1.000
_cell.angle_alpha   90.00
_cell.angle_beta   90.00
_cell.angle_gamma   90.00
#
_symmetry.space_group_name_H-M   'P 1'
#
loop_
_entity.id
_entity.type
_entity.pdbx_description
1 polymer ?
#
loop_
_entity_poly.entity_id
_entity_poly.type
_entity_poly.pdbx_seq_one_letter_code
_entity_poly.pdbx_strand_id
1 'polypeptide(L)'
;CLSVQFLLRVEGWVKTCSEGSLPTATAELEAATKKHQELNEEISANYTQVSESGKALMDVLQRNGSSGSEESAAKPDFAPATHTIMGVLHQVMQGHHDVEGAWQHRKLRLHQRLQLCVFQQDVKQVLDWVEQHGEVFLNKHTGVGKSLHRARALQKRHDDFQQVAQNTYTNAEKLLEAADQLAQAGECEEEEIYQAARDLELRMQA
;
A
#
# COMPACT_ATOMS: atom_id res chain seq x y z
N CYS A 1 -33.12 -0.44 9.78
CA CYS A 1 -32.45 -1.70 10.14
C CYS A 1 -30.98 -1.59 9.76
N LEU A 2 -30.05 -2.08 10.59
CA LEU A 2 -28.61 -1.97 10.36
C LEU A 2 -28.18 -2.57 9.01
N SER A 3 -28.77 -3.70 8.61
CA SER A 3 -28.49 -4.34 7.32
C SER A 3 -28.84 -3.47 6.11
N VAL A 4 -29.98 -2.78 6.15
CA VAL A 4 -30.39 -1.86 5.08
C VAL A 4 -29.44 -0.68 5.00
N GLN A 5 -29.03 -0.12 6.15
CA GLN A 5 -28.06 0.98 6.19
C GLN A 5 -26.70 0.54 5.62
N PHE A 6 -26.23 -0.66 5.95
CA PHE A 6 -24.99 -1.21 5.40
C PHE A 6 -25.08 -1.36 3.88
N LEU A 7 -26.12 -2.03 3.37
CA LEU A 7 -26.30 -2.28 1.94
C LEU A 7 -26.43 -0.99 1.13
N LEU A 8 -27.08 0.06 1.67
CA LEU A 8 -27.16 1.37 1.01
C LEU A 8 -25.80 2.08 0.90
N ARG A 9 -24.84 1.74 1.76
CA ARG A 9 -23.50 2.35 1.76
C ARG A 9 -22.49 1.60 0.89
N VAL A 10 -22.72 0.32 0.61
CA VAL A 10 -21.84 -0.55 -0.19
C VAL A 10 -21.44 0.11 -1.50
N GLU A 11 -22.40 0.57 -2.30
CA GLU A 11 -22.11 1.20 -3.59
C GLU A 11 -21.22 2.45 -3.44
N GLY A 12 -21.48 3.28 -2.42
CA GLY A 12 -20.67 4.46 -2.13
C GLY A 12 -19.24 4.12 -1.70
N TRP A 13 -19.07 3.06 -0.91
CA TRP A 13 -17.75 2.57 -0.51
C TRP A 13 -16.98 1.97 -1.69
N VAL A 14 -17.62 1.13 -2.51
CA VAL A 14 -17.02 0.58 -3.74
C VAL A 14 -16.57 1.74 -4.65
N LYS A 15 -17.42 2.75 -4.84
CA LYS A 15 -17.10 3.93 -5.63
C LYS A 15 -15.88 4.67 -5.09
N THR A 16 -15.84 4.89 -3.77
CA THR A 16 -14.72 5.57 -3.10
C THR A 16 -13.40 4.80 -3.24
N CYS A 17 -13.45 3.46 -3.21
CA CYS A 17 -12.28 2.63 -3.41
C CYS A 17 -11.85 2.56 -4.89
N SER A 18 -12.80 2.53 -5.83
CA SER A 18 -12.51 2.29 -7.25
C SER A 18 -12.19 3.56 -8.05
N GLU A 19 -12.72 4.72 -7.66
CA GLU A 19 -12.60 5.95 -8.43
C GLU A 19 -11.49 6.89 -7.91
N GLY A 20 -10.99 7.73 -8.82
CA GLY A 20 -10.05 8.81 -8.51
C GLY A 20 -8.60 8.50 -8.90
N SER A 21 -7.90 9.54 -9.36
CA SER A 21 -6.46 9.46 -9.60
C SER A 21 -5.71 9.21 -8.29
N LEU A 22 -4.51 8.64 -8.41
CA LEU A 22 -3.60 8.51 -7.27
C LEU A 22 -2.85 9.84 -7.10
N PRO A 23 -2.62 10.31 -5.86
CA PRO A 23 -1.72 11.43 -5.63
C PRO A 23 -0.30 11.13 -6.13
N THR A 24 0.46 12.18 -6.46
CA THR A 24 1.84 12.05 -6.94
C THR A 24 2.88 12.45 -5.89
N ALA A 25 2.48 13.17 -4.85
CA ALA A 25 3.36 13.56 -3.75
C ALA A 25 3.35 12.51 -2.64
N THR A 26 4.54 12.17 -2.12
CA THR A 26 4.73 11.17 -1.05
C THR A 26 3.84 11.44 0.17
N ALA A 27 3.82 12.69 0.66
CA ALA A 27 3.02 13.06 1.83
C ALA A 27 1.51 12.89 1.59
N GLU A 28 1.02 13.16 0.37
CA GLU A 28 -0.38 12.98 0.00
C GLU A 28 -0.73 11.49 -0.15
N LEU A 29 0.18 10.68 -0.69
CA LEU A 29 0.04 9.22 -0.77
C LEU A 29 -0.02 8.56 0.60
N GLU A 30 0.81 9.00 1.54
CA GLU A 30 0.77 8.54 2.93
C GLU A 30 -0.55 8.90 3.61
N ALA A 31 -1.00 10.15 3.45
CA ALA A 31 -2.28 10.59 3.95
C ALA A 31 -3.46 9.81 3.33
N ALA A 32 -3.41 9.57 2.02
CA ALA A 32 -4.42 8.77 1.32
C ALA A 32 -4.42 7.31 1.78
N THR A 33 -3.25 6.71 2.00
CA THR A 33 -3.09 5.34 2.51
C THR A 33 -3.68 5.22 3.91
N LYS A 34 -3.40 6.20 4.78
CA LYS A 34 -3.98 6.24 6.13
C LYS A 34 -5.50 6.37 6.09
N LYS A 35 -6.04 7.30 5.29
CA LYS A 35 -7.49 7.48 5.13
C LYS A 35 -8.16 6.22 4.58
N HIS A 36 -7.50 5.53 3.65
CA HIS A 36 -8.00 4.27 3.06
C HIS A 36 -8.02 3.14 4.10
N GLN A 37 -7.04 3.10 5.01
CA GLN A 37 -7.01 2.17 6.13
C GLN A 37 -8.14 2.45 7.14
N GLU A 38 -8.35 3.72 7.50
CA GLU A 38 -9.46 4.15 8.39
C GLU A 38 -10.83 3.78 7.80
N LEU A 39 -11.01 3.93 6.48
CA LEU A 39 -12.23 3.52 5.79
C LEU A 39 -12.49 2.01 5.93
N ASN A 40 -11.45 1.18 5.83
CA ASN A 40 -11.58 -0.28 6.00
C ASN A 40 -12.00 -0.66 7.42
N GLU A 41 -11.43 0.00 8.43
CA GLU A 41 -11.79 -0.20 9.82
C GLU A 41 -13.26 0.15 10.06
N GLU A 42 -13.75 1.23 9.45
CA GLU A 42 -15.16 1.61 9.50
C GLU A 42 -16.07 0.57 8.82
N ILE A 43 -15.73 0.13 7.61
CA ILE A 43 -16.50 -0.89 6.87
C ILE A 43 -16.55 -2.21 7.66
N SER A 44 -15.40 -2.65 8.17
CA SER A 44 -15.26 -3.88 8.96
C SER A 44 -16.10 -3.81 10.24
N ALA A 45 -16.07 -2.67 10.95
CA ALA A 45 -16.87 -2.47 12.15
C ALA A 45 -18.37 -2.52 11.85
N ASN A 46 -18.82 -1.85 10.78
CA ASN A 46 -20.22 -1.87 10.35
C ASN A 46 -20.66 -3.29 9.96
N TYR A 47 -19.82 -4.04 9.24
CA TYR A 47 -20.11 -5.42 8.86
C TYR A 47 -20.24 -6.35 10.07
N THR A 48 -19.29 -6.29 11.01
CA THR A 48 -19.33 -7.06 12.26
C THR A 48 -20.61 -6.78 13.03
N GLN A 49 -20.96 -5.51 13.22
CA GLN A 49 -22.17 -5.12 13.96
C GLN A 49 -23.45 -5.67 13.33
N VAL A 50 -23.59 -5.59 11.99
CA VAL A 50 -24.75 -6.12 11.27
C VAL A 50 -24.81 -7.64 11.38
N SER A 51 -23.67 -8.31 11.22
CA SER A 51 -23.56 -9.77 11.23
C SER A 51 -23.87 -10.36 12.60
N GLU A 52 -23.34 -9.75 13.67
CA GLU A 52 -23.62 -10.15 15.05
C GLU A 52 -25.10 -9.95 15.40
N SER A 53 -25.67 -8.80 15.01
CA SER A 53 -27.09 -8.51 15.23
C SER A 53 -27.99 -9.50 14.51
N GLY A 54 -27.68 -9.84 13.25
CA GLY A 54 -28.44 -10.81 12.47
C GLY A 54 -28.32 -12.23 13.01
N LYS A 55 -27.13 -12.63 13.48
CA LYS A 55 -26.90 -13.92 14.13
C LYS A 55 -27.65 -14.03 15.45
N ALA A 56 -27.60 -13.00 16.29
CA ALA A 56 -28.34 -12.97 17.55
C ALA A 56 -29.85 -13.09 17.34
N LEU A 57 -30.40 -12.42 16.32
CA LEU A 57 -31.80 -12.54 15.96
C LEU A 57 -32.15 -13.96 15.47
N MET A 58 -31.30 -14.56 14.64
CA MET A 58 -31.47 -15.92 14.15
C MET A 58 -31.47 -16.93 15.30
N ASP A 59 -30.55 -16.80 16.25
CA ASP A 59 -30.48 -17.64 17.45
C ASP A 59 -31.78 -17.57 18.28
N VAL A 60 -32.34 -16.37 18.46
CA VAL A 60 -33.61 -16.19 19.19
C VAL A 60 -34.77 -16.90 18.47
N LEU A 61 -34.87 -16.76 17.15
CA LEU A 61 -35.92 -17.43 16.37
C LEU A 61 -35.79 -18.95 16.40
N GLN A 62 -34.56 -19.48 16.31
CA GLN A 62 -34.31 -20.92 16.35
C GLN A 62 -34.60 -21.53 17.75
N ARG A 63 -34.25 -20.84 18.84
CA ARG A 63 -34.56 -21.30 20.22
C ARG A 63 -36.07 -21.33 20.49
N ASN A 64 -36.80 -20.33 20.00
CA ASN A 64 -38.25 -20.27 20.13
C ASN A 64 -38.98 -21.31 19.26
N GLY A 65 -38.37 -21.72 18.13
CA GLY A 65 -38.87 -22.81 17.30
C GLY A 65 -38.60 -24.23 17.86
N SER A 66 -37.55 -24.41 18.66
CA SER A 66 -37.06 -25.72 19.14
C SER A 66 -37.40 -26.07 20.59
N SER A 67 -37.93 -25.14 21.39
CA SER A 67 -38.35 -25.41 22.78
C SER A 67 -39.51 -26.42 22.81
N GLY A 68 -39.20 -27.65 23.20
CA GLY A 68 -40.15 -28.74 23.40
C GLY A 68 -40.73 -28.75 24.81
N SER A 69 -42.03 -28.49 24.92
CA SER A 69 -42.96 -29.22 25.78
C SER A 69 -44.39 -28.86 25.40
N GLU A 70 -45.24 -29.88 25.49
CA GLU A 70 -46.63 -29.94 25.10
C GLU A 70 -47.48 -28.91 25.85
N GLU A 71 -48.33 -28.17 25.13
CA GLU A 71 -49.77 -27.97 25.40
C GLU A 71 -50.33 -26.76 24.63
N SER A 72 -51.26 -27.06 23.71
CA SER A 72 -52.37 -26.24 23.22
C SER A 72 -52.14 -24.74 22.93
N ALA A 73 -51.54 -24.44 21.77
CA ALA A 73 -51.91 -23.32 20.87
C ALA A 73 -51.06 -23.44 19.59
N ALA A 74 -51.60 -23.04 18.44
CA ALA A 74 -50.86 -23.04 17.17
C ALA A 74 -49.55 -22.26 17.33
N LYS A 75 -48.40 -22.96 17.37
CA LYS A 75 -47.09 -22.32 17.43
C LYS A 75 -46.89 -21.49 16.15
N PRO A 76 -46.45 -20.23 16.25
CA PRO A 76 -46.10 -19.44 15.08
C PRO A 76 -44.93 -20.10 14.33
N ASP A 77 -45.09 -20.26 13.02
CA ASP A 77 -44.02 -20.74 12.13
C ASP A 77 -43.04 -19.60 11.82
N PHE A 78 -41.81 -19.73 12.33
CA PHE A 78 -40.74 -18.75 12.12
C PHE A 78 -39.80 -19.11 10.96
N ALA A 79 -40.06 -20.19 10.22
CA ALA A 79 -39.22 -20.58 9.07
C ALA A 79 -39.14 -19.48 8.00
N PRO A 80 -40.24 -18.80 7.60
CA PRO A 80 -40.16 -17.72 6.62
C PRO A 80 -39.30 -16.53 7.09
N ALA A 81 -39.40 -16.17 8.37
CA ALA A 81 -38.59 -15.11 8.96
C ALA A 81 -37.10 -15.50 9.00
N THR A 82 -36.81 -16.75 9.35
CA THR A 82 -35.44 -17.31 9.37
C THR A 82 -34.81 -17.29 7.98
N HIS A 83 -35.53 -17.73 6.95
CA HIS A 83 -35.08 -17.67 5.56
C HIS A 83 -34.84 -16.23 5.09
N THR A 84 -35.72 -15.31 5.48
CA THR A 84 -35.57 -13.88 5.15
C THR A 84 -34.30 -13.30 5.77
N ILE A 85 -34.04 -13.55 7.05
CA ILE A 85 -32.84 -13.07 7.75
C ILE A 85 -31.57 -13.66 7.13
N MET A 86 -31.58 -14.96 6.81
CA MET A 86 -30.45 -15.61 6.14
C MET A 86 -30.17 -14.99 4.76
N GLY A 87 -31.21 -14.69 3.98
CA GLY A 87 -31.08 -14.01 2.70
C GLY A 87 -30.45 -12.62 2.83
N VAL A 88 -30.88 -11.84 3.83
CA VAL A 88 -30.31 -10.51 4.10
C VAL A 88 -28.85 -10.60 4.56
N LEU A 89 -28.50 -11.56 5.42
CA LEU A 89 -27.12 -11.78 5.85
C LEU A 89 -26.21 -12.17 4.68
N HIS A 90 -26.70 -12.99 3.75
CA HIS A 90 -25.96 -13.32 2.53
C HIS A 90 -25.73 -12.07 1.66
N GLN A 91 -26.74 -11.21 1.49
CA GLN A 91 -26.57 -9.94 0.77
C GLN A 91 -25.52 -9.04 1.44
N VAL A 92 -25.54 -8.94 2.78
CA VAL A 92 -24.55 -8.16 3.54
C VAL A 92 -23.14 -8.73 3.35
N MET A 93 -22.98 -10.05 3.39
CA MET A 93 -21.70 -10.73 3.15
C MET A 93 -21.19 -10.47 1.72
N GLN A 94 -22.06 -10.55 0.72
CA GLN A 94 -21.68 -10.26 -0.67
C GLN A 94 -21.26 -8.80 -0.83
N GLY A 95 -22.04 -7.86 -0.30
CA GLY A 95 -21.69 -6.44 -0.37
C GLY A 95 -20.39 -6.11 0.36
N HIS A 96 -20.09 -6.79 1.47
CA HIS A 96 -18.79 -6.68 2.14
C HIS A 96 -17.65 -7.18 1.24
N HIS A 97 -17.84 -8.33 0.59
CA HIS A 97 -16.83 -8.87 -0.33
C HIS A 97 -16.55 -7.92 -1.51
N ASP A 98 -17.60 -7.32 -2.09
CA ASP A 98 -17.47 -6.38 -3.20
C ASP A 98 -16.64 -5.14 -2.80
N VAL A 99 -16.92 -4.58 -1.61
CA VAL A 99 -16.18 -3.44 -1.07
C VAL A 99 -14.74 -3.82 -0.75
N GLU A 100 -14.52 -4.99 -0.16
CA GLU A 100 -13.17 -5.47 0.17
C GLU A 100 -12.34 -5.69 -1.10
N GLY A 101 -12.91 -6.27 -2.16
CA GLY A 101 -12.23 -6.41 -3.45
C GLY A 101 -11.76 -5.06 -4.01
N ALA A 102 -12.66 -4.07 -4.04
CA ALA A 102 -12.33 -2.70 -4.47
C ALA A 102 -11.27 -2.05 -3.56
N TRP A 103 -11.37 -2.28 -2.24
CA TRP A 103 -10.43 -1.75 -1.26
C TRP A 103 -9.02 -2.32 -1.43
N GLN A 104 -8.90 -3.65 -1.56
CA GLN A 104 -7.61 -4.33 -1.75
C GLN A 104 -6.91 -3.85 -3.03
N HIS A 105 -7.67 -3.73 -4.11
CA HIS A 105 -7.16 -3.22 -5.38
C HIS A 105 -6.62 -1.78 -5.22
N ARG A 106 -7.38 -0.88 -4.59
CA ARG A 106 -6.93 0.50 -4.35
C ARG A 106 -5.72 0.59 -3.40
N LYS A 107 -5.67 -0.28 -2.39
CA LYS A 107 -4.54 -0.37 -1.46
C LYS A 107 -3.26 -0.76 -2.19
N LEU A 108 -3.33 -1.76 -3.06
CA LEU A 108 -2.19 -2.17 -3.90
C LEU A 108 -1.69 -0.99 -4.73
N ARG A 109 -2.60 -0.29 -5.40
CA ARG A 109 -2.28 0.89 -6.23
C ARG A 109 -1.61 2.03 -5.45
N LEU A 110 -2.13 2.36 -4.27
CA LEU A 110 -1.54 3.36 -3.38
C LEU A 110 -0.13 2.94 -2.94
N HIS A 111 0.06 1.66 -2.59
CA HIS A 111 1.35 1.13 -2.18
C HIS A 111 2.38 1.18 -3.32
N GLN A 112 2.01 0.72 -4.51
CA GLN A 112 2.91 0.74 -5.67
C GLN A 112 3.29 2.17 -6.07
N ARG A 113 2.34 3.11 -6.05
CA ARG A 113 2.65 4.52 -6.33
C ARG A 113 3.58 5.13 -5.28
N LEU A 114 3.43 4.78 -4.01
CA LEU A 114 4.36 5.19 -2.95
C LEU A 114 5.76 4.62 -3.17
N GLN A 115 5.87 3.33 -3.55
CA GLN A 115 7.15 2.71 -3.89
C GLN A 115 7.84 3.41 -5.05
N LEU A 116 7.10 3.81 -6.09
CA LEU A 116 7.64 4.61 -7.19
C LEU A 116 8.19 5.95 -6.73
N CYS A 117 7.46 6.68 -5.87
CA CYS A 117 7.95 7.96 -5.34
C CYS A 117 9.24 7.79 -4.53
N VAL A 118 9.32 6.73 -3.70
CA VAL A 118 10.53 6.42 -2.92
C VAL A 118 11.68 6.05 -3.84
N PHE A 119 11.45 5.17 -4.82
CA PHE A 119 12.45 4.80 -5.82
C PHE A 119 13.01 6.04 -6.55
N GLN A 120 12.14 6.94 -7.02
CA GLN A 120 12.56 8.17 -7.69
C GLN A 120 13.38 9.09 -6.76
N GLN A 121 13.02 9.16 -5.47
CA GLN A 121 13.77 9.91 -4.48
C GLN A 121 15.17 9.29 -4.24
N ASP A 122 15.26 7.96 -4.16
CA ASP A 122 16.51 7.25 -3.95
C ASP A 122 17.44 7.37 -5.16
N VAL A 123 16.90 7.25 -6.38
CA VAL A 123 17.63 7.54 -7.63
C VAL A 123 18.18 8.95 -7.59
N LYS A 124 17.33 9.94 -7.27
CA LYS A 124 17.76 11.34 -7.17
C LYS A 124 18.87 11.52 -6.13
N GLN A 125 18.77 10.87 -4.97
CA GLN A 125 19.79 10.97 -3.93
C GLN A 125 21.16 10.46 -4.43
N VAL A 126 21.18 9.37 -5.20
CA VAL A 126 22.41 8.85 -5.81
C VAL A 126 22.96 9.84 -6.85
N LEU A 127 22.11 10.36 -7.73
CA LEU A 127 22.50 11.36 -8.73
C LEU A 127 23.08 12.63 -8.09
N ASP A 128 22.39 13.17 -7.09
CA ASP A 128 22.81 14.35 -6.32
C ASP A 128 24.15 14.08 -5.61
N TRP A 129 24.37 12.87 -5.07
CA TRP A 129 25.64 12.51 -4.46
C TRP A 129 26.79 12.53 -5.48
N VAL A 130 26.58 11.94 -6.66
CA VAL A 130 27.61 11.91 -7.72
C VAL A 130 27.97 13.32 -8.16
N GLU A 131 26.98 14.16 -8.45
CA GLU A 131 27.21 15.54 -8.91
C GLU A 131 27.85 16.41 -7.82
N GLN A 132 27.28 16.41 -6.61
CA GLN A 132 27.65 17.39 -5.58
C GLN A 132 28.85 16.96 -4.73
N HIS A 133 29.13 15.65 -4.64
CA HIS A 133 30.19 15.11 -3.79
C HIS A 133 31.23 14.34 -4.60
N GLY A 134 30.79 13.41 -5.45
CA GLY A 134 31.67 12.57 -6.27
C GLY A 134 32.59 13.38 -7.18
N GLU A 135 32.01 14.08 -8.14
CA GLU A 135 32.73 14.89 -9.13
C GLU A 135 33.52 16.03 -8.46
N VAL A 136 32.92 16.67 -7.46
CA VAL A 136 33.57 17.75 -6.70
C VAL A 136 34.82 17.24 -5.97
N PHE A 137 34.78 16.04 -5.39
CA PHE A 137 35.92 15.45 -4.71
C PHE A 137 37.05 15.15 -5.71
N LEU A 138 36.72 14.49 -6.83
CA LEU A 138 37.67 14.11 -7.86
C LEU A 138 38.35 15.33 -8.51
N ASN A 139 37.57 16.38 -8.81
CA ASN A 139 38.09 17.62 -9.39
C ASN A 139 39.01 18.40 -8.43
N LYS A 140 38.75 18.34 -7.13
CA LYS A 140 39.55 19.07 -6.12
C LYS A 140 40.83 18.33 -5.70
N HIS A 141 40.87 17.00 -5.81
CA HIS A 141 41.96 16.17 -5.28
C HIS A 141 42.74 15.45 -6.40
N THR A 142 43.25 16.21 -7.37
CA THR A 142 44.01 15.67 -8.52
C THR A 142 45.52 15.51 -8.29
N GLY A 143 46.04 16.02 -7.18
CA GLY A 143 47.49 16.04 -6.89
C GLY A 143 47.93 15.02 -5.84
N VAL A 144 49.17 14.52 -5.94
CA VAL A 144 49.75 13.53 -5.01
C VAL A 144 50.37 14.13 -3.73
N GLY A 145 50.41 15.46 -3.61
CA GLY A 145 51.02 16.16 -2.48
C GLY A 145 52.54 16.37 -2.62
N LYS A 146 53.06 17.45 -2.01
CA LYS A 146 54.47 17.88 -2.13
C LYS A 146 55.39 17.32 -1.01
N SER A 147 54.86 16.48 -0.13
CA SER A 147 55.61 15.87 0.98
C SER A 147 54.99 14.54 1.37
N LEU A 148 55.76 13.64 1.99
CA LEU A 148 55.27 12.35 2.45
C LEU A 148 54.07 12.49 3.41
N HIS A 149 54.13 13.46 4.33
CA HIS A 149 53.03 13.72 5.26
C HIS A 149 51.75 14.13 4.52
N ARG A 150 51.86 15.04 3.53
CA ARG A 150 50.71 15.48 2.74
C ARG A 150 50.17 14.38 1.83
N ALA A 151 51.05 13.57 1.23
CA ALA A 151 50.66 12.43 0.41
C ALA A 151 49.85 11.40 1.22
N ARG A 152 50.29 11.05 2.43
CA ARG A 152 49.53 10.15 3.33
C ARG A 152 48.17 10.71 3.74
N ALA A 153 48.08 12.02 4.00
CA ALA A 153 46.82 12.65 4.33
C ALA A 153 45.83 12.64 3.15
N LEU A 154 46.33 12.84 1.92
CA LEU A 154 45.52 12.73 0.71
C LEU A 154 45.09 11.28 0.46
N GLN A 155 46.01 10.32 0.60
CA GLN A 155 45.69 8.89 0.48
C GLN A 155 44.54 8.49 1.41
N LYS A 156 44.63 8.84 2.70
CA LYS A 156 43.55 8.55 3.66
C LYS A 156 42.20 9.12 3.22
N ARG A 157 42.17 10.35 2.69
CA ARG A 157 40.93 10.95 2.17
C ARG A 157 40.38 10.20 0.96
N HIS A 158 41.26 9.71 0.07
CA HIS A 158 40.85 8.87 -1.04
C HIS A 158 40.30 7.53 -0.57
N ASP A 159 40.90 6.92 0.45
CA ASP A 159 40.41 5.66 1.04
C ASP A 159 39.00 5.86 1.63
N ASP A 160 38.81 6.92 2.43
CA ASP A 160 37.52 7.28 3.02
C ASP A 160 36.46 7.56 1.92
N PHE A 161 36.85 8.29 0.86
CA PHE A 161 35.98 8.57 -0.28
C PHE A 161 35.61 7.30 -1.06
N GLN A 162 36.57 6.43 -1.32
CA GLN A 162 36.35 5.18 -2.05
C GLN A 162 35.34 4.29 -1.34
N GLN A 163 35.36 4.25 -0.01
CA GLN A 163 34.37 3.49 0.76
C GLN A 163 32.94 4.01 0.54
N VAL A 164 32.75 5.34 0.56
CA VAL A 164 31.43 5.95 0.32
C VAL A 164 30.99 5.78 -1.14
N ALA A 165 31.92 5.91 -2.08
CA ALA A 165 31.66 5.69 -3.50
C ALA A 165 31.20 4.24 -3.75
N GLN A 166 31.89 3.25 -3.18
CA GLN A 166 31.53 1.84 -3.32
C GLN A 166 30.13 1.55 -2.79
N ASN A 167 29.78 2.11 -1.63
CA ASN A 167 28.42 1.98 -1.08
C ASN A 167 27.37 2.60 -2.00
N THR A 168 27.70 3.73 -2.64
CA THR A 168 26.80 4.40 -3.59
C THR A 168 26.60 3.58 -4.85
N TYR A 169 27.66 2.97 -5.40
CA TYR A 169 27.57 2.05 -6.53
C TYR A 169 26.69 0.84 -6.22
N THR A 170 26.91 0.18 -5.08
CA THR A 170 26.08 -0.95 -4.66
C THR A 170 24.63 -0.53 -4.41
N ASN A 171 24.37 0.69 -3.98
CA ASN A 171 23.01 1.22 -3.87
C ASN A 171 22.37 1.40 -5.26
N ALA A 172 23.12 1.96 -6.22
CA ALA A 172 22.65 2.15 -7.58
C ALA A 172 22.29 0.81 -8.26
N GLU A 173 23.12 -0.23 -8.10
CA GLU A 173 22.84 -1.58 -8.61
C GLU A 173 21.51 -2.13 -8.07
N LYS A 174 21.28 -1.99 -6.76
CA LYS A 174 20.01 -2.40 -6.14
C LYS A 174 18.81 -1.61 -6.63
N LEU A 175 18.99 -0.31 -6.91
CA LEU A 175 17.93 0.51 -7.48
C LEU A 175 17.59 0.06 -8.90
N LEU A 176 18.58 -0.29 -9.72
CA LEU A 176 18.34 -0.85 -11.05
C LEU A 176 17.57 -2.18 -10.98
N GLU A 177 17.92 -3.08 -10.06
CA GLU A 177 17.16 -4.31 -9.82
C GLU A 177 15.73 -4.03 -9.32
N ALA A 178 15.55 -3.02 -8.47
CA ALA A 178 14.24 -2.62 -7.96
C ALA A 178 13.35 -2.02 -9.06
N ALA A 179 13.93 -1.35 -10.06
CA ALA A 179 13.21 -0.81 -11.20
C ALA A 179 12.49 -1.91 -11.99
N ASP A 180 13.16 -3.04 -12.24
CA ASP A 180 12.56 -4.18 -12.93
C ASP A 180 11.40 -4.80 -12.14
N GLN A 181 11.55 -4.92 -10.82
CA GLN A 181 10.48 -5.44 -9.95
C GLN A 181 9.28 -4.50 -9.90
N LEU A 182 9.53 -3.20 -9.86
CA LEU A 182 8.48 -2.19 -9.84
C LEU A 182 7.73 -2.12 -11.17
N ALA A 183 8.43 -2.25 -12.30
CA ALA A 183 7.84 -2.28 -13.63
C ALA A 183 6.93 -3.50 -13.83
N GLN A 184 7.35 -4.69 -13.37
CA GLN A 184 6.55 -5.92 -13.45
C GLN A 184 5.24 -5.87 -12.65
N ALA A 185 5.10 -4.92 -11.72
CA ALA A 185 3.93 -4.80 -10.86
C ALA A 185 2.69 -4.22 -11.56
N GLY A 186 2.88 -3.51 -12.70
CA GLY A 186 1.84 -3.14 -13.66
C GLY A 186 0.90 -1.97 -13.29
N GLU A 187 0.95 -1.41 -12.08
CA GLU A 187 0.07 -0.25 -11.71
C GLU A 187 0.71 1.12 -11.96
N CYS A 188 2.01 1.16 -12.25
CA CYS A 188 2.76 2.38 -12.52
C CYS A 188 3.12 2.48 -14.00
N GLU A 189 3.28 3.69 -14.49
CA GLU A 189 3.76 3.94 -15.85
C GLU A 189 5.21 3.43 -15.98
N GLU A 190 5.40 2.32 -16.68
CA GLU A 190 6.70 1.68 -16.89
C GLU A 190 7.74 2.66 -17.47
N GLU A 191 7.28 3.60 -18.30
CA GLU A 191 8.14 4.62 -18.90
C GLU A 191 8.79 5.53 -17.84
N GLU A 192 8.08 5.92 -16.78
CA GLU A 192 8.63 6.73 -15.69
C GLU A 192 9.72 5.97 -14.92
N ILE A 193 9.50 4.68 -14.69
CA ILE A 193 10.43 3.79 -13.97
C ILE A 193 11.71 3.60 -14.78
N TYR A 194 11.57 3.20 -16.04
CA TYR A 194 12.71 2.94 -16.90
C TYR A 194 13.46 4.22 -17.26
N GLN A 195 12.80 5.37 -17.34
CA GLN A 195 13.49 6.63 -17.54
C GLN A 195 14.41 6.95 -16.35
N ALA A 196 13.93 6.85 -15.12
CA ALA A 196 14.75 7.07 -13.93
C ALA A 196 15.90 6.06 -13.81
N ALA A 197 15.66 4.79 -14.15
CA ALA A 197 16.70 3.76 -14.17
C ALA A 197 17.78 4.04 -15.23
N ARG A 198 17.39 4.45 -16.45
CA ARG A 198 18.34 4.83 -17.52
C ARG A 198 19.20 6.02 -17.11
N ASP A 199 18.58 7.04 -16.52
CA ASP A 199 19.31 8.25 -16.07
C ASP A 199 20.35 7.88 -14.99
N LEU A 200 19.98 6.98 -14.07
CA LEU A 200 20.90 6.44 -13.07
C LEU A 200 22.06 5.67 -13.73
N GLU A 201 21.76 4.74 -14.64
CA GLU A 201 22.76 3.91 -15.32
C GLU A 201 23.77 4.77 -16.11
N LEU A 202 23.28 5.72 -16.91
CA LEU A 202 24.12 6.63 -17.68
C LEU A 202 25.05 7.43 -16.76
N ARG A 203 24.56 7.86 -15.60
CA ARG A 203 25.35 8.65 -14.66
C ARG A 203 26.39 7.82 -13.92
N MET A 204 26.11 6.55 -13.61
CA MET A 204 27.08 5.67 -12.94
C MET A 204 28.24 5.24 -13.87
N GLN A 205 28.04 5.31 -15.19
CA GLN A 205 29.03 4.95 -16.21
C GLN A 205 29.92 6.12 -16.67
N ALA A 206 29.56 7.37 -16.31
CA ALA A 206 30.27 8.60 -16.69
C ALA A 206 31.44 8.91 -15.72
#